data_AF-K3X545-F1
#
_entry.id   AF-K3X545-F1
#
_cell.length_a   1.000
_cell.length_b   1.000
_cell.length_c   1.000
_cell.angle_alpha   90.00
_cell.angle_beta   90.00
_cell.angle_gamma   90.00
#
_symmetry.space_group_name_H-M   'P 1'
#
loop_
_entity.id
_entity.type
_entity.pdbx_description
1 polymer ?
#
loop_
_entity_poly.entity_id
_entity_poly.type
_entity_poly.pdbx_seq_one_letter_code
_entity_poly.pdbx_strand_id
1 'polypeptide(L)'
;MSWIRLYAMSFTITLGLVYQVKQMVVGLMLSTRRSTVITLSTSCSHIALMIVISDAWVFSVPLDIVVSVIPFIAYFLLAIGKESFETTPSLTNQLLRQTYSLTTQAVLVLVYPTLNAIFAALSPIHQAVSVFVLPTIKMIMENVVA
;
A
#
# COMPACT_ATOMS: atom_id res chain seq x y z
N MET A 1 13.53 -19.15 3.48
CA MET A 1 12.57 -19.25 2.35
C MET A 1 11.55 -18.09 2.28
N SER A 2 11.39 -17.25 3.32
CA SER A 2 10.37 -16.19 3.36
C SER A 2 10.67 -14.98 2.46
N TRP A 3 11.94 -14.61 2.25
CA TRP A 3 12.34 -13.39 1.52
C TRP A 3 12.07 -13.42 0.01
N ILE A 4 12.30 -14.55 -0.65
CA ILE A 4 12.01 -14.71 -2.09
C ILE A 4 10.51 -14.60 -2.34
N ARG A 5 9.70 -15.20 -1.46
CA ARG A 5 8.24 -15.07 -1.51
C ARG A 5 7.79 -13.63 -1.31
N LEU A 6 8.37 -12.93 -0.31
CA LEU A 6 8.07 -11.53 -0.04
C LEU A 6 8.45 -10.64 -1.23
N TYR A 7 9.59 -10.91 -1.88
CA TYR A 7 10.00 -10.21 -3.08
C TYR A 7 9.01 -10.43 -4.23
N ALA A 8 8.63 -11.68 -4.49
CA ALA A 8 7.68 -12.00 -5.56
C ALA A 8 6.31 -11.33 -5.32
N MET A 9 5.79 -11.37 -4.08
CA MET A 9 4.56 -10.68 -3.71
C MET A 9 4.68 -9.16 -3.91
N SER A 10 5.75 -8.55 -3.38
CA SER A 10 6.01 -7.11 -3.51
C SER A 10 6.12 -6.69 -4.98
N PHE A 11 6.76 -7.51 -5.81
CA PHE A 11 6.88 -7.28 -7.26
C PHE A 11 5.50 -7.30 -7.93
N THR A 12 4.70 -8.34 -7.70
CA THR A 12 3.36 -8.45 -8.31
C THR A 12 2.43 -7.33 -7.87
N ILE A 13 2.43 -6.98 -6.58
CA ILE A 13 1.62 -5.90 -6.03
C ILE A 13 2.05 -4.56 -6.65
N THR A 14 3.35 -4.26 -6.65
CA THR A 14 3.86 -3.00 -7.18
C THR A 14 3.56 -2.87 -8.67
N LEU A 15 3.70 -3.96 -9.43
CA LEU A 15 3.38 -3.97 -10.86
C LEU A 15 1.90 -3.64 -11.08
N GLY A 16 1.01 -4.28 -10.31
CA GLY A 16 -0.42 -4.01 -10.32
C GLY A 16 -0.74 -2.54 -10.02
N LEU A 17 -0.12 -1.97 -8.97
CA LEU A 17 -0.29 -0.56 -8.59
C LEU A 17 0.17 0.39 -9.69
N VAL A 18 1.33 0.15 -10.32
CA VAL A 18 1.82 0.98 -11.43
C VAL A 18 0.83 0.96 -12.60
N TYR A 19 0.30 -0.21 -12.95
CA TYR A 19 -0.71 -0.32 -14.02
C TYR A 19 -2.04 0.32 -13.65
N GLN A 20 -2.50 0.17 -12.41
CA GLN A 20 -3.72 0.80 -11.92
C GLN A 20 -3.61 2.32 -12.01
N VAL A 21 -2.52 2.92 -11.49
CA VAL A 21 -2.32 4.37 -11.55
C VAL A 21 -2.19 4.84 -13.01
N LYS A 22 -1.49 4.08 -13.86
CA LYS A 22 -1.37 4.39 -15.29
C LYS A 22 -2.72 4.39 -16.02
N GLN A 23 -3.65 3.50 -15.64
CA GLN A 23 -4.98 3.46 -16.23
C GLN A 23 -5.92 4.55 -15.68
N MET A 24 -5.76 4.93 -14.42
CA MET A 24 -6.64 5.88 -13.75
C MET A 24 -6.23 7.35 -13.92
N VAL A 25 -4.95 7.62 -14.24
CA VAL A 25 -4.44 8.98 -14.47
C VAL A 25 -4.28 9.24 -15.97
N VAL A 26 -5.18 10.05 -16.52
CA VAL A 26 -5.17 10.43 -17.93
C VAL A 26 -4.00 11.38 -18.18
N GLY A 27 -3.19 11.07 -19.20
CA GLY A 27 -2.00 11.86 -19.56
C GLY A 27 -0.70 11.38 -18.92
N LEU A 28 -0.73 10.33 -18.10
CA LEU A 28 0.49 9.77 -17.50
C LEU A 28 1.34 9.04 -18.55
N MET A 29 2.39 9.69 -19.04
CA MET A 29 3.32 9.12 -20.02
C MET A 29 4.34 8.16 -19.37
N LEU A 30 3.86 7.05 -18.82
CA LEU A 30 4.74 5.99 -18.31
C LEU A 30 4.98 4.89 -19.35
N SER A 31 6.22 4.83 -19.86
CA SER A 31 6.67 3.72 -20.69
C SER A 31 6.67 2.40 -19.90
N THR A 32 6.45 1.27 -20.58
CA THR A 32 6.54 -0.07 -20.00
C THR A 32 7.91 -0.32 -19.37
N ARG A 33 8.99 0.21 -19.98
CA ARG A 33 10.35 0.12 -19.44
C ARG A 33 10.50 0.88 -18.11
N ARG A 34 9.88 2.05 -17.98
CA ARG A 34 9.89 2.81 -16.72
C ARG A 34 9.09 2.07 -15.65
N SER A 35 7.96 1.48 -16.04
CA SER A 35 7.09 0.71 -15.14
C SER A 35 7.80 -0.51 -14.54
N THR A 36 8.55 -1.27 -15.35
CA THR A 36 9.33 -2.41 -14.86
C THR A 36 10.48 -1.98 -13.96
N VAL A 37 11.17 -0.89 -14.29
CA VAL A 37 12.25 -0.34 -13.45
C VAL A 37 11.71 0.10 -12.09
N ILE A 38 10.60 0.83 -12.03
CA ILE A 38 9.96 1.22 -10.76
C ILE A 38 9.62 -0.02 -9.93
N THR A 39 9.03 -1.03 -10.56
CA THR A 39 8.61 -2.26 -9.89
C THR A 39 9.82 -3.00 -9.28
N LEU A 40 10.89 -3.17 -10.08
CA LEU A 40 12.15 -3.79 -9.65
C LEU A 40 12.79 -3.01 -8.50
N SER A 41 13.00 -1.70 -8.68
CA SER A 41 13.65 -0.84 -7.69
C SER A 41 12.86 -0.77 -6.38
N THR A 42 11.54 -0.64 -6.45
CA THR A 42 10.67 -0.63 -5.28
C THR A 42 10.75 -1.95 -4.52
N SER A 43 10.64 -3.08 -5.22
CA SER A 43 10.67 -4.40 -4.59
C SER A 43 12.02 -4.70 -3.95
N CYS A 44 13.13 -4.36 -4.62
CA CYS A 44 14.47 -4.50 -4.05
C CYS A 44 14.66 -3.63 -2.80
N SER A 45 14.28 -2.35 -2.87
CA SER A 45 14.42 -1.42 -1.74
C SER A 45 13.50 -1.78 -0.58
N HIS A 46 12.30 -2.29 -0.86
CA HIS A 46 11.39 -2.81 0.15
C HIS A 46 12.00 -3.98 0.92
N ILE A 47 12.55 -4.97 0.22
CA ILE A 47 13.24 -6.11 0.86
C ILE A 47 14.48 -5.66 1.63
N ALA A 48 15.27 -4.74 1.07
CA ALA A 48 16.44 -4.20 1.77
C ALA A 48 16.05 -3.49 3.08
N LEU A 49 15.00 -2.65 3.05
CA LEU A 49 14.45 -2.03 4.24
C LEU A 49 13.95 -3.07 5.25
N MET A 50 13.26 -4.12 4.79
CA MET A 50 12.79 -5.18 5.67
C MET A 50 13.92 -5.97 6.33
N ILE A 51 15.03 -6.21 5.62
CA ILE A 51 16.20 -6.88 6.21
C ILE A 51 16.78 -6.00 7.32
N VAL A 52 16.95 -4.69 7.08
CA VAL A 52 17.45 -3.74 8.09
C VAL A 52 16.51 -3.65 9.29
N ILE A 53 15.20 -3.56 9.05
CA ILE A 53 14.20 -3.48 10.11
C ILE A 53 14.15 -4.78 10.91
N SER A 54 14.31 -5.94 10.26
CA SER A 54 14.29 -7.24 10.94
C SER A 54 15.43 -7.42 11.94
N ASP A 55 16.55 -6.72 11.72
CA ASP A 55 17.68 -6.68 12.66
C ASP A 55 17.40 -5.74 13.84
N ALA A 56 16.62 -4.68 13.62
CA ALA A 56 16.25 -3.69 14.62
C ALA A 56 15.01 -4.04 15.46
N TRP A 57 14.07 -4.85 14.96
CA TRP A 57 12.82 -5.20 15.66
C TRP A 57 12.09 -6.41 15.03
N VAL A 58 11.46 -7.27 15.85
CA VAL A 58 10.48 -8.28 15.37
C VAL A 58 9.17 -7.59 14.99
N PHE A 59 9.12 -7.03 13.79
CA PHE A 59 8.02 -6.19 13.34
C PHE A 59 6.83 -7.02 12.82
N SER A 60 5.61 -6.52 13.07
CA SER A 60 4.38 -7.18 12.61
C SER A 60 4.10 -6.87 11.14
N VAL A 61 3.52 -7.83 10.42
CA VAL A 61 3.09 -7.78 9.00
C VAL A 61 2.35 -6.48 8.57
N PRO A 62 1.53 -5.80 9.39
CA PRO A 62 0.82 -4.58 8.93
C PRO A 62 1.78 -3.42 8.61
N LEU A 63 2.92 -3.34 9.30
CA LEU A 63 3.93 -2.32 9.06
C LEU A 63 4.77 -2.59 7.81
N ASP A 64 4.81 -3.84 7.35
CA ASP A 64 5.47 -4.24 6.08
C ASP A 64 4.94 -3.43 4.90
N ILE A 65 3.61 -3.33 4.84
CA ILE A 65 2.89 -2.61 3.78
C ILE A 65 3.22 -1.12 3.84
N VAL A 66 3.23 -0.52 5.03
CA VAL A 66 3.55 0.91 5.20
C VAL A 66 4.98 1.20 4.74
N VAL A 67 5.93 0.33 5.06
CA VAL A 67 7.33 0.49 4.64
C VAL A 67 7.48 0.38 3.13
N SER A 68 6.69 -0.47 2.46
CA SER A 68 6.73 -0.61 0.99
C SER A 68 6.24 0.63 0.23
N VAL A 69 5.39 1.47 0.85
CA VAL A 69 4.80 2.66 0.21
C VAL A 69 5.84 3.76 0.00
N ILE A 70 6.79 3.92 0.93
CA ILE A 70 7.83 4.95 0.85
C ILE A 70 8.72 4.80 -0.40
N PRO A 71 9.38 3.65 -0.65
CA PRO A 71 10.18 3.47 -1.85
C PRO A 71 9.32 3.56 -3.12
N PHE A 72 8.07 3.07 -3.08
CA PHE A 72 7.16 3.18 -4.22
C PHE A 72 6.94 4.64 -4.63
N ILE A 73 6.54 5.50 -3.70
CA ILE A 73 6.30 6.93 -3.98
C ILE A 73 7.58 7.60 -4.50
N ALA A 74 8.73 7.32 -3.88
CA ALA A 74 10.00 7.89 -4.29
C ALA A 74 10.36 7.53 -5.74
N TYR A 75 10.35 6.25 -6.10
CA TYR A 75 10.66 5.81 -7.47
C TYR A 75 9.60 6.25 -8.48
N PHE A 76 8.33 6.27 -8.08
CA PHE A 76 7.24 6.71 -8.94
C PHE A 76 7.34 8.19 -9.31
N LEU A 77 7.59 9.07 -8.34
CA LEU A 77 7.82 10.50 -8.58
C LEU A 77 9.04 10.76 -9.47
N LEU A 78 10.14 10.03 -9.22
CA LEU A 78 11.35 10.10 -10.05
C LEU A 78 11.08 9.66 -11.50
N ALA A 79 10.24 8.65 -11.70
CA ALA A 79 9.96 8.11 -13.03
C ALA A 79 8.95 8.94 -13.84
N ILE A 80 8.04 9.66 -13.17
CA ILE A 80 7.12 10.61 -13.79
C ILE A 80 7.89 11.84 -14.31
N GLY A 81 8.85 12.33 -13.52
CA GLY A 81 9.64 13.52 -13.84
C GLY A 81 8.81 14.81 -13.81
N LYS A 82 9.48 15.97 -13.81
CA LYS A 82 8.81 17.29 -13.77
C LYS A 82 7.98 17.58 -15.02
N GLU A 83 8.43 17.08 -16.17
CA GLU A 83 7.79 17.28 -17.49
C GLU A 83 6.33 16.82 -17.53
N SER A 84 5.98 15.72 -16.86
CA SER A 84 4.58 15.24 -16.82
C SER A 84 3.67 16.18 -16.01
N PHE A 85 4.20 16.86 -14.99
CA PHE A 85 3.44 17.83 -14.19
C PHE A 85 3.24 19.15 -14.94
N GLU A 86 4.20 19.53 -15.78
CA GLU A 86 4.13 20.76 -16.60
C GLU A 86 3.21 20.59 -17.81
N THR A 87 3.16 19.38 -18.41
CA THR A 87 2.36 19.10 -19.61
C THR A 87 0.90 18.77 -19.30
N THR A 88 0.57 18.30 -18.10
CA THR A 88 -0.78 17.89 -17.72
C THR A 88 -1.24 18.65 -16.47
N PRO A 89 -1.96 19.78 -16.62
CA PRO A 89 -2.37 20.65 -15.50
C PRO A 89 -3.25 19.94 -14.46
N SER A 90 -3.98 18.91 -14.88
CA SER A 90 -4.84 18.10 -14.00
C SER A 90 -4.12 16.92 -13.33
N LEU A 91 -2.84 16.66 -13.64
CA LEU A 91 -2.12 15.48 -13.17
C LEU A 91 -2.05 15.45 -11.65
N THR A 92 -1.74 16.58 -11.02
CA THR A 92 -1.64 16.70 -9.56
C THR A 92 -2.96 16.36 -8.87
N ASN A 93 -4.09 16.88 -9.38
CA ASN A 93 -5.40 16.59 -8.80
C ASN A 93 -5.82 15.12 -8.99
N GLN A 94 -5.50 14.54 -10.15
CA GLN A 94 -5.76 13.13 -10.41
C GLN A 94 -4.89 12.22 -9.52
N LEU A 95 -3.61 12.55 -9.35
CA LEU A 95 -2.69 11.84 -8.47
C LEU A 95 -3.13 11.96 -7.00
N LEU A 96 -3.53 13.15 -6.53
CA LEU A 96 -4.06 13.32 -5.19
C LEU A 96 -5.31 12.47 -4.94
N ARG A 97 -6.22 12.40 -5.91
CA ARG A 97 -7.41 11.54 -5.82
C ARG A 97 -7.04 10.06 -5.75
N GLN A 98 -6.02 9.65 -6.52
CA GLN A 98 -5.51 8.28 -6.45
C GLN A 98 -4.79 7.99 -5.13
N THR A 99 -4.01 8.94 -4.60
CA THR A 99 -3.40 8.83 -3.27
C THR A 99 -4.47 8.68 -2.19
N TYR A 100 -5.58 9.41 -2.27
CA TYR A 100 -6.69 9.25 -1.35
C TYR A 100 -7.27 7.83 -1.41
N SER A 101 -7.57 7.33 -2.61
CA SER A 101 -8.09 5.95 -2.80
C SER A 101 -7.12 4.88 -2.26
N LEU A 102 -5.83 5.00 -2.57
CA LEU A 102 -4.79 4.08 -2.10
C LEU A 102 -4.60 4.15 -0.58
N THR A 103 -4.70 5.35 0.00
CA THR A 103 -4.62 5.54 1.46
C THR A 103 -5.80 4.87 2.14
N THR A 104 -7.01 5.00 1.60
CA THR A 104 -8.21 4.29 2.11
C THR A 104 -8.01 2.77 2.10
N GLN A 105 -7.47 2.23 1.00
CA GLN A 105 -7.15 0.80 0.91
C GLN A 105 -6.09 0.38 1.93
N ALA A 106 -5.03 1.16 2.10
CA ALA A 106 -3.99 0.89 3.08
C ALA A 106 -4.54 0.92 4.51
N VAL A 107 -5.38 1.92 4.84
CA VAL A 107 -6.05 2.00 6.14
C VAL A 107 -6.89 0.75 6.39
N LEU A 108 -7.70 0.30 5.42
CA LEU A 108 -8.50 -0.91 5.56
C LEU A 108 -7.66 -2.15 5.90
N VAL A 109 -6.49 -2.29 5.28
CA VAL A 109 -5.56 -3.39 5.59
C VAL A 109 -5.00 -3.30 7.01
N LEU A 110 -4.82 -2.09 7.55
CA LEU A 110 -4.40 -1.88 8.95
C LEU A 110 -5.53 -2.07 9.96
N VAL A 111 -6.80 -1.81 9.59
CA VAL A 111 -7.92 -1.94 10.53
C VAL A 111 -8.04 -3.37 11.05
N TYR A 112 -7.92 -4.39 10.20
CA TYR A 112 -8.06 -5.79 10.62
C TYR A 112 -7.07 -6.21 11.73
N PRO A 113 -5.74 -6.05 11.57
CA PRO A 113 -4.78 -6.38 12.61
C PRO A 113 -4.91 -5.49 13.86
N THR A 114 -5.29 -4.22 13.73
CA THR A 114 -5.57 -3.36 14.89
C THR A 114 -6.77 -3.89 15.68
N LEU A 115 -7.86 -4.26 15.01
CA LEU A 115 -9.01 -4.87 15.67
C LEU A 115 -8.65 -6.21 16.32
N ASN A 116 -7.83 -7.03 15.67
CA ASN A 116 -7.36 -8.29 16.22
C ASN A 116 -6.50 -8.07 17.49
N ALA A 117 -5.63 -7.06 17.49
CA ALA A 117 -4.83 -6.69 18.66
C ALA A 117 -5.70 -6.18 19.82
N ILE A 118 -6.70 -5.35 19.53
CA ILE A 118 -7.68 -4.88 20.52
C ILE A 118 -8.47 -6.08 21.07
N PHE A 119 -8.95 -6.97 20.22
CA PHE A 119 -9.69 -8.17 20.61
C PHE A 119 -8.86 -9.08 21.52
N ALA A 120 -7.59 -9.32 21.17
CA ALA A 120 -6.67 -10.12 21.98
C ALA A 120 -6.39 -9.51 23.37
N ALA A 121 -6.45 -8.19 23.50
CA ALA A 121 -6.25 -7.48 24.76
C ALA A 121 -7.49 -7.46 25.67
N LEU A 122 -8.67 -7.85 25.18
CA LEU A 122 -9.91 -7.87 25.94
C LEU A 122 -10.07 -9.14 26.78
N SER A 123 -10.73 -9.04 27.93
CA SER A 123 -11.15 -10.21 28.71
C SER A 123 -12.20 -11.05 27.95
N PRO A 124 -12.38 -12.33 28.27
CA PRO A 124 -13.26 -13.24 27.52
C PRO A 124 -14.71 -12.77 27.34
N ILE A 125 -15.29 -12.13 28.35
CA ILE A 125 -16.66 -11.57 28.28
C ILE A 125 -16.74 -10.42 27.27
N HIS A 126 -15.75 -9.54 27.29
CA HIS A 126 -15.69 -8.42 26.35
C HIS A 126 -15.36 -8.86 24.92
N GLN A 127 -14.56 -9.92 24.75
CA GLN A 127 -14.35 -10.58 23.44
C GLN A 127 -15.68 -11.06 22.84
N ALA A 128 -16.52 -11.73 23.62
CA ALA A 128 -17.84 -12.19 23.14
C ALA A 128 -18.73 -11.03 22.67
N VAL A 129 -18.67 -9.87 23.35
CA VAL A 129 -19.39 -8.66 22.92
C VAL A 129 -18.79 -8.05 21.65
N SER A 130 -17.45 -8.05 21.51
CA SER A 130 -16.77 -7.52 20.32
C SER A 130 -17.09 -8.30 19.03
N VAL A 131 -17.47 -9.57 19.12
CA VAL A 131 -17.95 -10.35 17.97
C VAL A 131 -19.17 -9.70 17.31
N PHE A 132 -20.03 -9.04 18.09
CA PHE A 132 -21.19 -8.32 17.56
C PHE A 132 -20.86 -6.94 16.96
N VAL A 133 -19.62 -6.44 17.14
CA VAL A 133 -19.14 -5.18 16.54
C VAL A 133 -18.54 -5.41 15.15
N LEU A 134 -18.02 -6.62 14.88
CA LEU A 134 -17.47 -7.01 13.57
C LEU A 134 -18.43 -6.79 12.38
N PRO A 135 -19.75 -7.11 12.45
CA PRO A 135 -20.70 -6.84 11.38
C PRO A 135 -20.83 -5.34 11.07
N THR A 136 -20.84 -4.49 12.11
CA THR A 136 -20.94 -3.04 11.96
C THR A 136 -19.71 -2.46 11.29
N ILE A 137 -18.52 -2.93 11.70
CA ILE A 137 -17.25 -2.56 11.07
C ILE A 137 -17.25 -2.98 9.59
N LYS A 138 -17.68 -4.21 9.30
CA LYS A 138 -17.77 -4.72 7.93
C LYS A 138 -18.67 -3.83 7.06
N MET A 139 -19.83 -3.44 7.58
CA MET A 139 -20.77 -2.56 6.88
C MET A 139 -20.19 -1.16 6.62
N ILE A 140 -19.45 -0.61 7.58
CA ILE A 140 -18.75 0.68 7.39
C ILE A 140 -17.67 0.56 6.32
N MET A 141 -16.87 -0.51 6.34
CA MET A 141 -15.82 -0.73 5.34
C MET A 141 -16.38 -0.85 3.93
N GLU A 142 -17.48 -1.57 3.73
CA GLU A 142 -18.14 -1.70 2.42
C GLU A 142 -18.58 -0.34 1.86
N ASN A 143 -19.10 0.55 2.71
CA ASN A 143 -19.50 1.90 2.31
C ASN A 143 -18.33 2.86 2.04
N VAL A 144 -17.15 2.60 2.59
CA VAL A 144 -15.95 3.43 2.40
C VAL A 144 -15.22 3.09 1.09
N VAL A 145 -15.38 1.86 0.59
CA VAL A 145 -14.78 1.40 -0.68
C VAL A 145 -15.66 1.73 -1.90
N ALA A 146 -16.98 1.89 -1.69
CA ALA A 146 -17.96 2.26 -2.73
C ALA A 146 -17.82 3.72 -3.19
#